data_AF-A0A1D1YVP8-F1
#
_entry.id   AF-A0A1D1YVP8-F1
#
_cell.length_a   1.000
_cell.length_b   1.000
_cell.length_c   1.000
_cell.angle_alpha   90.00
_cell.angle_beta   90.00
_cell.angle_gamma   90.00
#
_symmetry.space_group_name_H-M   'P 1'
#
loop_
_entity.id
_entity.type
_entity.pdbx_description
1 polymer ?
#
loop_
_entity_poly.entity_id
_entity_poly.type
_entity_poly.pdbx_seq_one_letter_code
_entity_poly.pdbx_strand_id
1 'polypeptide(L)'
;MLIFTAQGRLERGSYFPVTAVQRFDATARRIENGVYLGPLGCLTFEGRFSWKARKLAFIFECLRIKVGPFGPLQVSLGKQEVREPNTKDPFFIWFYVDEEIAVAQGKGGGTAFWCRCLRVT
;
A
#
# COMPACT_ATOMS: atom_id res chain seq x y z
N MET A 1 0.17 -8.49 3.81
CA MET A 1 0.56 -8.91 2.46
C MET A 1 -0.67 -8.97 1.57
N LEU A 2 -0.64 -8.34 0.40
CA LEU A 2 -1.71 -8.41 -0.60
C LEU A 2 -1.72 -9.81 -1.20
N ILE A 3 -2.87 -10.49 -1.13
CA ILE A 3 -3.01 -11.87 -1.58
C ILE A 3 -3.94 -12.00 -2.79
N PHE A 4 -5.00 -11.21 -2.85
CA PHE A 4 -6.03 -11.34 -3.86
C PHE A 4 -6.64 -9.98 -4.19
N THR A 5 -6.98 -9.79 -5.47
CA THR A 5 -7.72 -8.61 -5.92
C THR A 5 -8.93 -9.04 -6.72
N ALA A 6 -10.04 -8.34 -6.52
CA ALA A 6 -11.30 -8.59 -7.20
C ALA A 6 -11.84 -7.30 -7.84
N GLN A 7 -12.61 -7.44 -8.91
CA GLN A 7 -13.25 -6.36 -9.64
C GLN A 7 -14.72 -6.72 -9.92
N GLY A 8 -15.50 -5.74 -10.39
CA GLY A 8 -16.90 -5.98 -10.79
C GLY A 8 -17.74 -6.54 -9.64
N ARG A 9 -17.63 -5.98 -8.43
CA ARG A 9 -18.35 -6.49 -7.24
C ARG A 9 -18.11 -7.99 -6.96
N LEU A 10 -16.86 -8.43 -7.11
CA LEU A 10 -16.41 -9.81 -6.89
C LEU A 10 -16.75 -10.81 -8.02
N GLU A 11 -17.18 -10.34 -9.19
CA GLU A 11 -17.40 -11.19 -10.38
C GLU A 11 -16.12 -11.82 -10.93
N ARG A 12 -14.98 -11.14 -10.79
CA ARG A 12 -13.67 -11.62 -11.26
C ARG A 12 -12.56 -11.21 -10.31
N GLY A 13 -11.54 -12.05 -10.20
CA GLY A 13 -10.36 -11.73 -9.39
C GLY A 13 -9.17 -12.63 -9.69
N SER A 14 -8.03 -12.27 -9.11
CA SER A 14 -6.78 -13.00 -9.27
C SER A 14 -5.91 -12.88 -8.01
N TYR A 15 -5.12 -13.92 -7.77
CA TYR A 15 -4.09 -13.90 -6.74
C TYR A 15 -2.91 -13.03 -7.18
N PHE A 16 -2.32 -12.32 -6.23
CA PHE A 16 -1.19 -11.47 -6.51
C PHE A 16 0.10 -12.31 -6.61
N PRO A 17 0.83 -12.30 -7.74
CA PRO A 17 1.84 -13.31 -8.05
C PRO A 17 3.21 -13.05 -7.39
N VAL A 18 3.36 -11.91 -6.71
CA VAL A 18 4.62 -11.49 -6.08
C VAL A 18 4.34 -11.01 -4.66
N THR A 19 5.34 -10.99 -3.78
CA THR A 19 5.13 -10.50 -2.42
C THR A 19 4.91 -9.00 -2.45
N ALA A 20 3.67 -8.57 -2.15
CA ALA A 20 3.35 -7.17 -1.95
C ALA A 20 2.91 -6.94 -0.50
N VAL A 21 3.56 -6.01 0.20
CA VAL A 21 3.27 -5.70 1.60
C VAL A 21 2.82 -4.26 1.70
N GLN A 22 1.78 -4.06 2.50
CA GLN A 22 1.28 -2.75 2.85
C GLN A 22 1.40 -2.58 4.35
N ARG A 23 2.06 -1.50 4.76
CA ARG A 23 2.25 -1.13 6.16
C ARG A 23 1.61 0.23 6.41
N PHE A 24 0.90 0.32 7.53
CA PHE A 24 0.29 1.55 8.02
C PHE A 24 0.84 1.84 9.41
N ASP A 25 1.40 3.04 9.59
CA ASP A 25 1.79 3.57 10.88
C ASP A 25 0.75 4.60 11.31
N ALA A 26 -0.11 4.23 12.25
CA ALA A 26 -1.22 5.07 12.71
C ALA A 26 -0.72 6.32 13.44
N THR A 27 0.36 6.21 14.21
CA THR A 27 0.92 7.30 15.01
C THR A 27 1.60 8.33 14.11
N ALA A 28 2.46 7.86 13.20
CA ALA A 28 3.19 8.74 12.28
C ALA A 28 2.36 9.14 11.04
N ARG A 29 1.16 8.56 10.87
CA ARG A 29 0.32 8.69 9.67
C ARG A 29 1.08 8.38 8.38
N ARG A 30 1.92 7.34 8.42
CA ARG A 30 2.76 6.90 7.29
C ARG A 30 2.23 5.62 6.68
N ILE A 31 2.27 5.56 5.35
CA ILE A 31 1.96 4.37 4.58
C ILE A 31 3.20 3.95 3.80
N GLU A 32 3.44 2.65 3.75
CA GLU A 32 4.45 2.06 2.87
C GLU A 32 3.83 0.93 2.06
N ASN A 33 3.95 1.00 0.73
CA ASN A 33 3.57 -0.06 -0.20
C ASN A 33 4.83 -0.62 -0.84
N GLY A 34 5.14 -1.89 -0.58
CA GLY A 34 6.32 -2.55 -1.11
C GLY A 34 5.99 -3.74 -1.99
N VAL A 35 6.76 -3.92 -3.07
CA VAL A 35 6.82 -5.15 -3.88
C VAL A 35 8.22 -5.73 -3.70
N TYR A 36 8.30 -7.01 -3.32
CA TYR A 36 9.53 -7.69 -2.94
C TYR A 36 9.76 -8.87 -3.89
N LEU A 37 10.94 -8.87 -4.52
CA LEU A 37 11.40 -9.90 -5.46
C LEU A 37 12.46 -10.80 -4.81
N GLY A 38 12.33 -11.02 -3.50
CA GLY A 38 13.29 -11.77 -2.71
C GLY A 38 14.70 -11.14 -2.77
N PRO A 39 15.76 -11.95 -2.98
CA PRO A 39 17.14 -11.46 -3.03
C PRO A 39 17.44 -10.47 -4.16
N LEU A 40 16.60 -10.42 -5.20
CA LEU A 40 16.80 -9.53 -6.35
C LEU A 40 16.58 -8.05 -5.98
N GLY A 41 15.75 -7.80 -4.97
CA GLY A 41 15.50 -6.45 -4.49
C GLY A 41 14.02 -6.17 -4.21
N CYS A 42 13.73 -4.89 -4.02
CA CYS A 42 12.38 -4.41 -3.73
C CYS A 42 12.13 -3.01 -4.27
N LEU A 43 10.87 -2.74 -4.55
CA LEU A 43 10.34 -1.43 -4.90
C LEU A 43 9.37 -1.00 -3.81
N THR A 44 9.64 0.10 -3.11
CA THR A 44 8.76 0.58 -2.05
C THR A 44 8.36 2.03 -2.27
N PHE A 45 7.10 2.33 -2.03
CA PHE A 45 6.52 3.67 -2.04
C PHE A 45 6.17 4.05 -0.60
N GLU A 46 6.71 5.14 -0.11
CA GLU A 46 6.39 5.68 1.20
C GLU A 46 5.67 7.02 1.07
N GLY A 47 4.72 7.26 1.95
CA GLY A 47 3.94 8.47 1.93
C GLY A 47 3.23 8.74 3.24
N ARG A 48 2.45 9.81 3.23
CA ARG A 48 1.54 10.18 4.32
C ARG A 48 0.12 9.77 3.98
N PHE A 49 -0.67 9.50 5.00
CA PHE A 49 -2.10 9.23 4.85
C PHE A 49 -2.95 10.08 5.80
N SER A 50 -4.22 10.24 5.44
CA SER A 50 -5.28 10.67 6.35
C SER A 50 -6.30 9.55 6.46
N TRP A 51 -6.86 9.37 7.65
CA TRP A 51 -7.86 8.33 7.90
C TRP A 51 -9.07 8.97 8.57
N LYS A 52 -10.20 8.98 7.86
CA LYS A 52 -11.48 9.55 8.34
C LYS A 52 -12.58 8.51 8.16
N ALA A 53 -13.19 8.10 9.26
CA ALA A 53 -14.10 6.95 9.33
C ALA A 53 -13.45 5.71 8.67
N ARG A 54 -14.12 5.08 7.70
CA ARG A 54 -13.58 3.93 6.98
C ARG A 54 -12.68 4.28 5.78
N LYS A 55 -12.43 5.56 5.50
CA LYS A 55 -11.67 5.98 4.32
C LYS A 55 -10.25 6.41 4.70
N LEU A 56 -9.27 5.78 4.07
CA LEU A 56 -7.85 6.12 4.17
C LEU A 56 -7.38 6.70 2.84
N ALA A 57 -7.10 8.00 2.79
CA ALA A 57 -6.53 8.66 1.63
C ALA A 57 -5.01 8.84 1.81
N PHE A 58 -4.22 8.74 0.74
CA PHE A 58 -2.78 8.80 0.86
C PHE A 58 -2.10 9.48 -0.32
N ILE A 59 -0.89 9.98 -0.08
CA ILE A 59 -0.02 10.53 -1.10
C ILE A 59 1.38 9.97 -0.88
N PHE A 60 1.96 9.36 -1.91
CA PHE A 60 3.35 8.91 -1.87
C PHE A 60 4.30 10.08 -2.12
N GLU A 61 5.32 10.16 -1.29
CA GLU A 61 6.33 11.23 -1.28
C GLU A 61 7.69 10.69 -1.72
N CYS A 62 7.92 9.39 -1.53
CA CYS A 62 9.21 8.79 -1.68
C CYS A 62 9.08 7.43 -2.36
N LEU A 63 9.90 7.21 -3.38
CA LEU A 63 10.14 5.93 -4.00
C LEU A 63 11.52 5.43 -3.59
N ARG A 64 11.63 4.18 -3.15
CA ARG A 64 12.91 3.52 -2.89
C ARG A 64 13.03 2.26 -3.74
N ILE A 65 14.16 2.11 -4.42
CA ILE A 65 14.51 0.98 -5.26
C ILE A 65 15.76 0.33 -4.67
N LYS A 66 15.68 -0.94 -4.29
CA LYS A 66 16.82 -1.74 -3.89
C LYS A 66 17.06 -2.81 -4.95
N VAL A 67 18.31 -2.98 -5.38
CA VAL A 67 18.71 -4.01 -6.34
C VAL A 67 19.87 -4.80 -5.76
N GLY A 68 19.68 -6.10 -5.55
CA GLY A 68 20.68 -7.00 -5.00
C GLY A 68 21.34 -6.47 -3.71
N PRO A 69 22.69 -6.46 -3.63
CA PRO A 69 23.42 -6.04 -2.43
C PRO A 69 23.61 -4.52 -2.34
N PHE A 70 23.20 -3.74 -3.34
CA PHE A 70 23.41 -2.29 -3.34
C PHE A 70 22.48 -1.58 -2.36
N GLY A 71 22.94 -0.43 -1.86
CA GLY A 71 22.10 0.45 -1.05
C GLY A 71 20.87 0.92 -1.82
N PRO A 72 19.74 1.21 -1.14
CA PRO A 72 18.54 1.64 -1.81
C PRO A 72 18.73 3.02 -2.46
N LEU A 73 18.38 3.13 -3.74
CA LEU A 73 18.22 4.40 -4.43
C LEU A 73 16.89 5.03 -4.00
N GLN A 74 16.93 6.27 -3.52
CA GLN A 74 15.75 7.01 -3.09
C GLN A 74 15.45 8.17 -4.05
N VAL A 75 14.20 8.28 -4.48
CA VAL A 75 13.69 9.34 -5.33
C VAL A 75 12.51 10.02 -4.65
N SER A 76 12.56 11.34 -4.52
CA SER A 76 11.44 12.13 -3.99
C SER A 76 10.40 12.37 -5.09
N LEU A 77 9.15 12.04 -4.82
CA LEU A 77 8.02 12.16 -5.74
C LEU A 77 7.44 13.60 -5.70
N GLY A 78 8.24 14.55 -6.20
CA GLY A 78 7.84 15.94 -6.49
C GLY A 78 7.79 16.91 -5.29
N LYS A 79 7.67 18.21 -5.61
CA LYS A 79 7.38 19.29 -4.65
C LYS A 79 5.89 19.24 -4.29
N GLN A 80 5.50 18.26 -3.49
CA GLN A 80 4.13 18.22 -3.00
C GLN A 80 3.95 19.30 -1.95
N GLU A 81 2.95 20.17 -2.12
CA GLU A 81 2.46 21.00 -1.02
C GLU A 81 2.22 20.10 0.20
N VAL A 82 2.73 20.53 1.35
CA VAL A 82 2.56 19.83 2.62
C VAL A 82 1.10 19.99 3.05
N ARG A 83 0.22 19.18 2.44
CA ARG A 83 -1.20 19.11 2.73
C ARG A 83 -1.61 17.72 3.16
N GLU A 84 -2.68 17.66 3.95
CA GLU A 84 -3.33 16.41 4.31
C GLU A 84 -3.92 15.73 3.04
N PRO A 85 -3.74 14.41 2.86
CA PRO A 85 -4.43 13.67 1.82
C PRO A 85 -5.96 13.78 1.97
N ASN A 86 -6.68 13.83 0.86
CA ASN A 86 -8.15 13.96 0.84
C ASN A 86 -8.79 13.07 -0.23
N THR A 87 -10.09 13.22 -0.45
CA THR A 87 -10.88 12.35 -1.34
C THR A 87 -10.52 12.48 -2.83
N LYS A 88 -9.76 13.51 -3.23
CA LYS A 88 -9.24 13.65 -4.59
C LYS A 88 -8.01 12.77 -4.81
N ASP A 89 -7.28 12.42 -3.76
CA ASP A 89 -6.09 11.57 -3.80
C ASP A 89 -6.47 10.08 -3.92
N PRO A 90 -5.49 9.17 -4.16
CA PRO A 90 -5.70 7.74 -3.97
C PRO A 90 -6.23 7.43 -2.56
N PHE A 91 -7.14 6.46 -2.46
CA PHE A 91 -7.69 6.04 -1.18
C PHE A 91 -8.12 4.58 -1.18
N PHE A 92 -8.26 4.06 0.04
CA PHE A 92 -8.94 2.82 0.37
C PHE A 92 -10.19 3.10 1.20
N ILE A 93 -11.27 2.36 0.94
CA ILE A 93 -12.44 2.25 1.80
C ILE A 93 -12.36 0.89 2.48
N TRP A 94 -12.05 0.89 3.77
CA TRP A 94 -11.92 -0.33 4.57
C TRP A 94 -13.31 -0.90 4.91
N PHE A 95 -13.48 -2.20 4.74
CA PHE A 95 -14.70 -2.92 5.13
C PHE A 95 -14.49 -3.79 6.35
N TYR A 96 -13.30 -4.39 6.44
CA TYR A 96 -12.97 -5.36 7.47
C TYR A 96 -11.47 -5.33 7.74
N VAL A 97 -11.09 -5.36 9.02
CA VAL A 97 -9.70 -5.50 9.47
C VAL A 97 -9.73 -6.24 10.80
N ASP A 98 -8.96 -7.31 10.91
CA ASP A 98 -8.68 -8.00 12.17
C ASP A 98 -7.19 -8.41 12.23
N GLU A 99 -6.86 -9.33 13.14
CA GLU A 99 -5.50 -9.80 13.35
C GLU A 99 -4.98 -10.71 12.23
N GLU A 100 -5.84 -11.22 11.35
CA GLU A 100 -5.50 -12.18 10.30
C GLU A 100 -5.60 -11.58 8.89
N ILE A 101 -6.66 -10.83 8.61
CA ILE A 101 -6.97 -10.29 7.29
C ILE A 101 -7.43 -8.84 7.33
N ALA A 102 -7.26 -8.19 6.18
CA ALA A 102 -7.81 -6.87 5.93
C ALA A 102 -8.43 -6.84 4.54
N VAL A 103 -9.54 -6.12 4.39
CA VAL A 103 -10.28 -6.01 3.13
C VAL A 103 -10.70 -4.56 2.90
N ALA A 104 -10.37 -4.05 1.71
CA ALA A 104 -10.69 -2.69 1.33
C ALA A 104 -10.96 -2.56 -0.16
N GLN A 105 -11.79 -1.57 -0.53
CA GLN A 105 -11.97 -1.15 -1.91
C GLN A 105 -11.09 0.06 -2.22
N GLY A 106 -10.31 -0.03 -3.29
CA GLY A 106 -9.55 1.10 -3.81
C GLY A 106 -10.45 2.09 -4.55
N LYS A 107 -9.93 3.30 -4.80
CA LYS A 107 -10.61 4.36 -5.56
C LYS A 107 -11.20 3.90 -6.91
N GLY A 108 -10.54 2.96 -7.60
CA GLY A 108 -11.00 2.40 -8.87
C GLY A 108 -12.12 1.35 -8.76
N GLY A 109 -12.66 1.09 -7.57
CA GLY A 109 -13.76 0.13 -7.34
C GLY A 109 -13.31 -1.32 -7.14
N GLY A 110 -12.04 -1.64 -7.40
CA GLY A 110 -11.46 -2.95 -7.10
C GLY A 110 -11.35 -3.20 -5.59
N THR A 111 -11.59 -4.45 -5.18
CA THR A 111 -11.44 -4.90 -3.79
C THR A 111 -10.13 -5.64 -3.64
N ALA A 112 -9.38 -5.34 -2.59
CA ALA A 112 -8.11 -5.97 -2.28
C ALA A 112 -8.20 -6.65 -0.92
N PHE A 113 -7.55 -7.80 -0.84
CA PHE A 113 -7.50 -8.65 0.34
C PHE A 113 -6.05 -8.77 0.77
N TRP A 114 -5.79 -8.51 2.04
CA TRP A 114 -4.50 -8.72 2.66
C TRP A 114 -4.62 -9.76 3.76
N CYS A 115 -3.57 -10.56 3.93
CA CYS A 115 -3.36 -11.31 5.16
C CYS A 115 -2.24 -10.67 5.99
N ARG A 116 -2.20 -10.93 7.29
CA ARG A 116 -1.04 -10.63 8.12
C ARG A 116 0.18 -11.39 7.61
N CYS A 117 1.34 -10.75 7.66
CA CYS A 117 2.61 -11.38 7.32
C CYS A 117 3.69 -10.92 8.30
N LEU A 118 4.74 -11.72 8.43
CA LEU A 118 5.96 -11.28 9.11
C LEU A 118 6.59 -10.12 8.33
N ARG A 119 7.45 -9.37 9.02
CA ARG A 119 8.20 -8.27 8.40
C ARG A 119 9.08 -8.83 7.28
N VAL A 120 8.93 -8.27 6.08
CA VAL A 120 9.76 -8.59 4.92
C VAL A 120 10.92 -7.59 4.87
N THR A 121 12.15 -8.08 4.66
CA THR A 121 13.41 -7.32 4.67
C THR A 121 14.11 -7.30 3.32
#